data_AF-A0A2H0YS62-F1
#
_entry.id   AF-A0A2H0YS62-F1
#
_cell.length_a   1.000
_cell.length_b   1.000
_cell.length_c   1.000
_cell.angle_alpha   90.00
_cell.angle_beta   90.00
_cell.angle_gamma   90.00
#
_symmetry.space_group_name_H-M   'P 1'
#
loop_
_entity.id
_entity.type
_entity.pdbx_description
1 polymer ?
#
loop_
_entity_poly.entity_id
_entity_poly.type
_entity_poly.pdbx_seq_one_letter_code
_entity_poly.pdbx_strand_id
1 'polypeptide(L)'
;MLRMFQWLNKACHHTHAPQFIESFVLISCAVVFFSLGAHTSPVFIVLVSVLATAYLLVLFIVRSSHILMYKIVILSLLVLCMLVVPLFIQIYDRQFAPEYALTYHDGALQSEIAFSFFQEAKNPYSETYYNTELGQNEVYRFFMGTNILNPALEHYVYLPGTFLLGGLASLAENVLFGFSDERFLYLFVFVASTALLYNLLYAYRFGFV
;
A
#
# COMPACT_ATOMS: atom_id res chain seq x y z
N MET A 1 -15.76 -43.38 15.62
CA MET A 1 -14.88 -42.30 16.14
C MET A 1 -13.55 -42.17 15.38
N LEU A 2 -12.75 -43.23 15.21
CA LEU A 2 -11.46 -43.16 14.49
C LEU A 2 -11.53 -42.65 13.03
N ARG A 3 -12.59 -43.00 12.27
CA ARG A 3 -12.78 -42.49 10.90
C ARG A 3 -13.14 -41.00 10.81
N MET A 4 -13.81 -40.46 11.84
CA MET A 4 -14.14 -39.03 11.92
C MET A 4 -12.91 -38.21 12.29
N PHE A 5 -12.04 -38.76 13.15
CA PHE A 5 -10.74 -38.16 13.47
C PHE A 5 -9.77 -38.20 12.28
N GLN A 6 -9.74 -39.30 11.52
CA GLN A 6 -8.95 -39.38 10.28
C GLN A 6 -9.46 -38.43 9.19
N TRP A 7 -10.79 -38.20 9.10
CA TRP A 7 -11.36 -37.22 8.18
C TRP A 7 -11.03 -35.77 8.58
N LEU A 8 -11.15 -35.43 9.88
CA LEU A 8 -10.76 -34.11 10.41
C LEU A 8 -9.26 -33.85 10.27
N ASN A 9 -8.42 -34.86 10.51
CA ASN A 9 -6.96 -34.73 10.35
C ASN A 9 -6.55 -34.59 8.88
N LYS A 10 -7.29 -35.20 7.94
CA LYS A 10 -7.07 -35.06 6.50
C LYS A 10 -7.62 -33.73 5.93
N ALA A 11 -8.64 -33.15 6.58
CA ALA A 11 -9.18 -31.83 6.24
C ALA A 11 -8.27 -30.68 6.72
N CYS A 12 -7.62 -30.81 7.88
CA CYS A 12 -6.69 -29.80 8.38
C CYS A 12 -5.36 -29.74 7.62
N HIS A 13 -4.91 -30.82 7.00
CA HIS A 13 -3.55 -30.90 6.43
C HIS A 13 -3.38 -30.36 5.00
N HIS A 14 -4.43 -29.91 4.29
CA HIS A 14 -4.28 -29.63 2.85
C HIS A 14 -4.85 -28.35 2.22
N THR A 15 -5.45 -27.40 2.95
CA THR A 15 -6.18 -26.31 2.24
C THR A 15 -6.07 -24.89 2.78
N HIS A 16 -5.40 -24.62 3.89
CA HIS A 16 -5.50 -23.29 4.53
C HIS A 16 -4.52 -22.22 4.07
N ALA A 17 -3.36 -22.58 3.51
CA ALA A 17 -2.37 -21.61 3.04
C ALA A 17 -2.90 -20.62 1.97
N PRO A 18 -3.63 -21.04 0.91
CA PRO A 18 -4.16 -20.08 -0.08
C PRO A 18 -5.25 -19.18 0.51
N GLN A 19 -6.07 -19.67 1.44
CA GLN A 19 -7.13 -18.89 2.10
C GLN A 19 -6.56 -17.76 2.98
N PHE A 20 -5.39 -17.99 3.59
CA PHE A 20 -4.70 -16.99 4.39
C PHE A 20 -4.16 -15.84 3.53
N ILE A 21 -3.51 -16.16 2.40
CA ILE A 21 -3.03 -15.13 1.45
C ILE A 21 -4.20 -14.34 0.86
N GLU A 22 -5.27 -15.03 0.47
CA GLU A 22 -6.51 -14.40 -0.02
C GLU A 22 -7.06 -13.39 1.01
N SER A 23 -7.18 -13.81 2.28
CA SER A 23 -7.66 -12.95 3.38
C SER A 23 -6.73 -11.77 3.64
N PHE A 24 -5.41 -12.01 3.65
CA PHE A 24 -4.42 -10.96 3.86
C PHE A 24 -4.49 -9.88 2.77
N VAL A 25 -4.51 -10.28 1.50
CA VAL A 25 -4.64 -9.36 0.35
C VAL A 25 -5.94 -8.57 0.45
N LEU A 26 -7.06 -9.22 0.74
CA LEU A 26 -8.36 -8.54 0.86
C LEU A 26 -8.39 -7.54 2.03
N ILE A 27 -7.81 -7.90 3.18
CA ILE A 27 -7.72 -7.00 4.34
C ILE A 27 -6.80 -5.82 4.02
N SER A 28 -5.62 -6.05 3.44
CA SER A 28 -4.70 -4.98 3.03
C SER A 28 -5.37 -4.03 2.03
N CYS A 29 -6.08 -4.56 1.04
CA CYS A 29 -6.82 -3.75 0.09
C CYS A 29 -7.98 -2.98 0.74
N ALA A 30 -8.70 -3.57 1.71
CA ALA A 30 -9.76 -2.89 2.45
C ALA A 30 -9.22 -1.77 3.36
N VAL A 31 -8.07 -2.00 4.01
CA VAL A 31 -7.39 -0.96 4.81
C VAL A 31 -6.95 0.18 3.90
N VAL A 32 -6.31 -0.11 2.76
CA VAL A 32 -5.93 0.91 1.77
C VAL A 32 -7.16 1.68 1.29
N PHE A 33 -8.26 0.99 0.97
CA PHE A 33 -9.53 1.64 0.59
C PHE A 33 -10.05 2.60 1.68
N PHE A 34 -9.99 2.20 2.95
CA PHE A 34 -10.45 3.03 4.07
C PHE A 34 -9.49 4.20 4.35
N SER A 35 -8.18 3.98 4.20
CA SER A 35 -7.12 4.98 4.39
C SER A 35 -7.10 6.03 3.26
N LEU A 36 -7.55 5.67 2.06
CA LEU A 36 -7.75 6.60 0.93
C LEU A 36 -9.04 7.45 1.07
N GLY A 37 -9.66 7.46 2.25
CA GLY A 37 -10.96 8.08 2.51
C GLY A 37 -11.11 9.56 2.11
N ALA A 38 -12.35 9.89 1.73
CA ALA A 38 -12.96 11.19 1.38
C ALA A 38 -12.97 11.64 -0.10
N HIS A 39 -12.13 11.10 -0.99
CA HIS A 39 -12.12 11.48 -2.42
C HIS A 39 -12.47 10.37 -3.41
N THR A 40 -12.83 9.17 -2.94
CA THR A 40 -13.18 8.06 -3.83
C THR A 40 -14.53 8.30 -4.51
N SER A 41 -14.53 8.32 -5.85
CA SER A 41 -15.76 8.51 -6.63
C SER A 41 -16.81 7.43 -6.31
N PRO A 42 -18.12 7.75 -6.33
CA PRO A 42 -19.16 6.73 -6.12
C PRO A 42 -19.04 5.54 -7.08
N VAL A 43 -18.56 5.80 -8.30
CA VAL A 43 -18.28 4.77 -9.32
C VAL A 43 -17.23 3.78 -8.83
N PHE A 44 -16.18 4.25 -8.19
CA PHE A 44 -15.11 3.41 -7.65
C PHE A 44 -15.62 2.47 -6.56
N ILE A 45 -16.44 2.99 -5.64
CA ILE A 45 -17.05 2.20 -4.56
C ILE A 45 -17.95 1.10 -5.12
N VAL A 46 -18.79 1.45 -6.12
CA VAL A 46 -19.67 0.49 -6.79
C VAL A 46 -18.84 -0.60 -7.50
N LEU A 47 -17.80 -0.22 -8.25
CA LEU A 47 -16.94 -1.16 -8.96
C LEU A 47 -16.28 -2.15 -7.99
N VAL A 48 -15.67 -1.65 -6.93
CA VAL A 48 -15.07 -2.44 -5.85
C VAL A 48 -16.09 -3.41 -5.23
N SER A 49 -17.29 -2.92 -4.93
CA SER A 49 -18.34 -3.71 -4.29
C SER A 49 -18.84 -4.83 -5.22
N VAL A 50 -18.97 -4.55 -6.52
CA VAL A 50 -19.33 -5.53 -7.54
C VAL A 50 -18.27 -6.62 -7.65
N LEU A 51 -16.98 -6.25 -7.71
CA LEU A 51 -15.88 -7.21 -7.78
C LEU A 51 -15.77 -8.07 -6.52
N ALA A 52 -15.93 -7.48 -5.33
CA ALA A 52 -15.94 -8.20 -4.06
C ALA A 52 -17.14 -9.17 -3.99
N THR A 53 -18.32 -8.74 -4.44
CA THR A 53 -19.50 -9.60 -4.51
C THR A 53 -19.30 -10.73 -5.51
N ALA A 54 -18.74 -10.46 -6.69
CA ALA A 54 -18.41 -11.48 -7.68
C ALA A 54 -17.43 -12.52 -7.12
N TYR A 55 -16.43 -12.09 -6.34
CA TYR A 55 -15.51 -12.99 -5.66
C TYR A 55 -16.23 -13.94 -4.70
N LEU A 56 -17.14 -13.41 -3.87
CA LEU A 56 -17.96 -14.23 -2.96
C LEU A 56 -18.87 -15.19 -3.73
N LEU A 57 -19.51 -14.73 -4.80
CA LEU A 57 -20.37 -15.60 -5.64
C LEU A 57 -19.57 -16.75 -6.26
N VAL A 58 -18.34 -16.50 -6.73
CA VAL A 58 -17.45 -17.55 -7.24
C VAL A 58 -17.11 -18.56 -6.15
N LEU A 59 -16.90 -18.13 -4.91
CA LEU A 59 -16.65 -19.03 -3.77
C LEU A 59 -17.84 -19.97 -3.48
N PHE A 60 -19.07 -19.47 -3.57
CA PHE A 60 -20.26 -20.24 -3.19
C PHE A 60 -20.89 -21.05 -4.34
N ILE A 61 -20.86 -20.54 -5.57
CA ILE A 61 -21.64 -21.09 -6.68
C ILE A 61 -20.82 -22.01 -7.58
N VAL A 62 -19.57 -21.63 -7.87
CA VAL A 62 -18.79 -22.31 -8.92
C VAL A 62 -18.13 -23.57 -8.36
N ARG A 63 -18.64 -24.74 -8.73
CA ARG A 63 -18.03 -26.07 -8.45
C ARG A 63 -17.28 -26.64 -9.65
N SER A 64 -16.51 -25.80 -10.33
CA SER A 64 -15.77 -26.17 -11.56
C SER A 64 -14.27 -26.33 -11.29
N SER A 65 -13.58 -27.10 -12.13
CA SER A 65 -12.11 -27.18 -12.16
C SER A 65 -11.45 -25.81 -12.43
N HIS A 66 -12.19 -24.87 -13.02
CA HIS A 66 -11.71 -23.52 -13.33
C HIS A 66 -11.88 -22.49 -12.20
N ILE A 67 -12.39 -22.89 -11.02
CA ILE A 67 -12.62 -21.97 -9.89
C ILE A 67 -11.38 -21.15 -9.50
N LEU A 68 -10.20 -21.77 -9.56
CA LEU A 68 -8.93 -21.11 -9.23
C LEU A 68 -8.61 -19.97 -10.21
N MET A 69 -8.85 -20.18 -11.51
CA MET A 69 -8.60 -19.16 -12.53
C MET A 69 -9.52 -17.95 -12.31
N TYR A 70 -10.81 -18.18 -12.04
CA TYR A 70 -11.75 -17.09 -11.75
C TYR A 70 -11.38 -16.30 -10.49
N LYS A 71 -10.98 -16.99 -9.42
CA LYS A 71 -10.49 -16.34 -8.21
C LYS A 71 -9.29 -15.44 -8.48
N ILE A 72 -8.28 -15.95 -9.20
CA ILE A 72 -7.08 -15.20 -9.52
C ILE A 72 -7.45 -13.96 -10.33
N VAL A 73 -8.26 -14.10 -11.39
CA VAL A 73 -8.69 -12.96 -12.22
C VAL A 73 -9.40 -11.90 -11.39
N ILE A 74 -10.38 -12.29 -10.55
CA ILE A 74 -11.13 -11.33 -9.73
C ILE A 74 -10.23 -10.66 -8.68
N LEU A 75 -9.36 -11.41 -8.02
CA LEU A 75 -8.41 -10.86 -7.05
C LEU A 75 -7.41 -9.91 -7.73
N SER A 76 -6.90 -10.25 -8.90
CA SER A 76 -6.03 -9.37 -9.68
C SER A 76 -6.74 -8.08 -10.06
N LEU A 77 -8.02 -8.15 -10.47
CA LEU A 77 -8.83 -6.96 -10.74
C LEU A 77 -9.07 -6.12 -9.49
N LEU A 78 -9.32 -6.76 -8.33
CA LEU A 78 -9.46 -6.06 -7.06
C LEU A 78 -8.18 -5.32 -6.68
N VAL A 79 -7.02 -5.98 -6.74
CA VAL A 79 -5.71 -5.34 -6.45
C VAL A 79 -5.44 -4.22 -7.46
N LEU A 80 -5.69 -4.45 -8.74
CA LEU A 80 -5.51 -3.44 -9.78
C LEU A 80 -6.37 -2.19 -9.49
N CYS A 81 -7.67 -2.38 -9.24
CA CYS A 81 -8.58 -1.27 -8.96
C CYS A 81 -8.29 -0.60 -7.62
N MET A 82 -8.07 -1.34 -6.54
CA MET A 82 -7.95 -0.78 -5.19
C MET A 82 -6.59 -0.18 -4.88
N LEU A 83 -5.53 -0.68 -5.50
CA LEU A 83 -4.17 -0.29 -5.17
C LEU A 83 -3.48 0.38 -6.37
N VAL A 84 -3.37 -0.34 -7.48
CA VAL A 84 -2.50 0.08 -8.59
C VAL A 84 -3.03 1.34 -9.28
N VAL A 85 -4.30 1.34 -9.67
CA VAL A 85 -4.92 2.49 -10.35
C VAL A 85 -4.87 3.76 -9.50
N PRO A 86 -5.35 3.80 -8.24
CA PRO A 86 -5.29 5.02 -7.44
C PRO A 86 -3.86 5.46 -7.17
N LEU A 87 -2.91 4.53 -6.96
CA LEU A 87 -1.50 4.87 -6.77
C LEU A 87 -0.94 5.62 -7.99
N PHE A 88 -1.15 5.10 -9.21
CA PHE A 88 -0.65 5.75 -10.42
C PHE A 88 -1.36 7.07 -10.72
N ILE A 89 -2.66 7.21 -10.40
CA ILE A 89 -3.36 8.50 -10.50
C ILE A 89 -2.69 9.52 -9.60
N GLN A 90 -2.41 9.19 -8.34
CA GLN A 90 -1.81 10.17 -7.44
C GLN A 90 -0.33 10.49 -7.78
N ILE A 91 0.42 9.54 -8.36
CA ILE A 91 1.76 9.82 -8.91
C ILE A 91 1.63 10.77 -10.09
N TYR A 92 0.72 10.48 -11.02
CA TYR A 92 0.46 11.33 -12.17
C TYR A 92 0.07 12.76 -11.74
N ASP A 93 -0.86 12.89 -10.79
CA ASP A 93 -1.31 14.16 -10.28
C ASP A 93 -0.15 14.97 -9.68
N ARG A 94 0.72 14.32 -8.90
CA ARG A 94 1.90 14.98 -8.32
C ARG A 94 2.86 15.51 -9.38
N GLN A 95 3.16 14.70 -10.41
CA GLN A 95 4.21 15.01 -11.38
C GLN A 95 3.74 15.96 -12.48
N PHE A 96 2.46 15.88 -12.87
CA PHE A 96 1.95 16.55 -14.07
C PHE A 96 0.80 17.52 -13.80
N ALA A 97 0.22 17.52 -12.60
CA ALA A 97 -0.91 18.38 -12.26
C ALA A 97 -0.63 19.15 -10.95
N PRO A 98 0.18 20.24 -11.00
CA PRO A 98 0.64 20.97 -9.82
C PRO A 98 -0.49 21.50 -8.93
N GLU A 99 -1.69 21.70 -9.48
CA GLU A 99 -2.90 22.07 -8.73
C GLU A 99 -3.33 21.00 -7.69
N TYR A 100 -2.95 19.74 -7.91
CA TYR A 100 -3.27 18.59 -7.05
C TYR A 100 -2.07 18.09 -6.23
N ALA A 101 -0.90 18.73 -6.35
CA ALA A 101 0.31 18.36 -5.62
C ALA A 101 0.14 18.43 -4.09
N LEU A 102 -0.83 19.22 -3.62
CA LEU A 102 -1.20 19.36 -2.20
C LEU A 102 -1.77 18.06 -1.58
N THR A 103 -2.07 17.05 -2.39
CA THR A 103 -2.59 15.74 -1.94
C THR A 103 -1.47 14.76 -1.56
N TYR A 104 -0.20 15.16 -1.68
CA TYR A 104 0.93 14.31 -1.32
C TYR A 104 1.11 14.26 0.21
N HIS A 105 1.17 13.05 0.77
CA HIS A 105 1.24 12.88 2.22
C HIS A 105 2.49 13.52 2.81
N ASP A 106 2.29 14.31 3.85
CA ASP A 106 3.33 15.10 4.51
C ASP A 106 4.52 14.26 4.97
N GLY A 107 4.29 13.06 5.48
CA GLY A 107 5.37 12.18 5.92
C GLY A 107 6.28 11.69 4.78
N ALA A 108 5.71 11.51 3.59
CA ALA A 108 6.45 11.09 2.42
C ALA A 108 7.33 12.24 1.89
N LEU A 109 6.72 13.42 1.76
CA LEU A 109 7.44 14.64 1.39
C LEU A 109 8.53 15.00 2.41
N GLN A 110 8.23 14.87 3.70
CA GLN A 110 9.17 15.14 4.77
C GLN A 110 10.38 14.19 4.71
N SER A 111 10.17 12.92 4.33
CA SER A 111 11.25 11.93 4.14
C SER A 111 12.13 12.25 2.94
N GLU A 112 11.56 12.73 1.84
CA GLU A 112 12.34 13.20 0.69
C GLU A 112 13.21 14.40 1.04
N ILE A 113 12.64 15.40 1.74
CA ILE A 113 13.38 16.59 2.19
C ILE A 113 14.45 16.21 3.23
N ALA A 114 14.15 15.29 4.14
CA ALA A 114 15.11 14.77 5.11
C ALA A 114 16.33 14.15 4.43
N PHE A 115 16.13 13.44 3.32
CA PHE A 115 17.24 12.90 2.55
C PHE A 115 18.07 14.01 1.89
N SER A 116 17.44 15.07 1.37
CA SER A 116 18.16 16.24 0.85
C SER A 116 19.01 16.92 1.94
N PHE A 117 18.47 17.10 3.15
CA PHE A 117 19.26 17.60 4.29
C PHE A 117 20.45 16.70 4.60
N PHE A 118 20.26 15.38 4.59
CA PHE A 118 21.35 14.43 4.78
C PHE A 118 22.43 14.56 3.69
N GLN A 119 22.04 14.74 2.42
CA GLN A 119 22.98 14.97 1.31
C GLN A 119 23.77 16.27 1.47
N GLU A 120 23.17 17.29 2.08
CA GLU A 120 23.82 18.56 2.45
C GLU A 120 24.64 18.48 3.76
N ALA A 121 24.82 17.29 4.32
CA ALA A 121 25.45 17.05 5.62
C ALA A 121 24.78 17.78 6.80
N LYS A 122 23.48 18.07 6.68
CA LYS A 122 22.62 18.58 7.76
C LYS A 122 21.94 17.42 8.50
N ASN A 123 21.60 17.63 9.77
CA ASN A 123 20.91 16.63 10.58
C ASN A 123 19.38 16.81 10.44
N PRO A 124 18.64 15.90 9.77
CA PRO A 124 17.21 16.09 9.52
C PRO A 124 16.35 16.21 10.80
N TYR A 125 16.85 15.68 11.93
CA TYR A 125 16.18 15.75 13.22
C TYR A 125 16.34 17.09 13.96
N SER A 126 17.25 17.95 13.49
CA SER A 126 17.54 19.26 14.08
C SER A 126 17.13 20.42 13.17
N GLU A 127 16.84 20.14 11.90
CA GLU A 127 16.38 21.14 10.94
C GLU A 127 14.87 21.35 11.04
N THR A 128 14.44 22.55 10.65
CA THR A 128 13.02 22.87 10.47
C THR A 128 12.64 22.81 8.99
N TYR A 129 11.37 22.52 8.71
CA TYR A 129 10.86 22.29 7.35
C TYR A 129 10.01 23.46 6.83
N TYR A 130 9.91 24.56 7.59
CA TYR A 130 9.15 25.77 7.19
C TYR A 130 9.61 26.35 5.84
N ASN A 131 10.90 26.35 5.56
CA ASN A 131 11.46 26.93 4.32
C ASN A 131 11.57 25.91 3.18
N THR A 132 10.71 24.90 3.16
CA THR A 132 10.75 23.79 2.20
C THR A 132 9.41 23.66 1.47
N GLU A 133 9.32 22.75 0.49
CA GLU A 133 8.04 22.47 -0.19
C GLU A 133 6.94 22.01 0.78
N LEU A 134 7.32 21.33 1.88
CA LEU A 134 6.39 20.95 2.94
C LEU A 134 5.80 22.19 3.65
N GLY A 135 6.57 23.27 3.72
CA GLY A 135 6.16 24.57 4.25
C GLY A 135 5.10 25.28 3.40
N GLN A 136 4.71 24.78 2.24
CA GLN A 136 3.54 25.32 1.53
C GLN A 136 2.22 24.96 2.25
N ASN A 137 2.23 23.92 3.07
CA ASN A 137 1.10 23.41 3.84
C ASN A 137 1.25 23.69 5.34
N GLU A 138 1.55 24.94 5.71
CA GLU A 138 1.84 25.29 7.12
C GLU A 138 0.67 25.10 8.07
N VAL A 139 -0.56 25.16 7.57
CA VAL A 139 -1.75 25.19 8.41
C VAL A 139 -2.73 24.12 7.98
N TYR A 140 -3.01 23.17 8.88
CA TYR A 140 -4.16 22.29 8.75
C TYR A 140 -5.41 23.00 9.26
N ARG A 141 -6.48 22.96 8.44
CA ARG A 141 -7.83 23.32 8.88
C ARG A 141 -8.56 22.06 9.33
N PHE A 142 -8.83 21.96 10.63
CA PHE A 142 -9.73 20.92 11.14
C PHE A 142 -11.19 21.27 10.91
N PHE A 143 -12.06 20.24 10.90
CA PHE A 143 -13.51 20.34 10.68
C PHE A 143 -14.23 21.33 11.62
N MET A 144 -13.63 21.68 12.77
CA MET A 144 -14.18 22.68 13.71
C MET A 144 -13.65 24.11 13.51
N GLY A 145 -12.92 24.39 12.41
CA GLY A 145 -12.43 25.74 12.11
C GLY A 145 -11.22 26.19 12.95
N THR A 146 -10.62 25.28 13.72
CA THR A 146 -9.33 25.53 14.39
C THR A 146 -8.20 25.30 13.40
N ASN A 147 -7.39 26.36 13.21
CA ASN A 147 -6.14 26.28 12.49
C ASN A 147 -5.09 25.71 13.45
N ILE A 148 -4.49 24.58 13.09
CA ILE A 148 -3.34 24.03 13.82
C ILE A 148 -2.16 24.04 12.86
N LEU A 149 -1.02 24.49 13.37
CA LEU A 149 0.21 24.49 12.60
C LEU A 149 0.63 23.04 12.34
N ASN A 150 1.10 22.77 11.13
CA ASN A 150 1.49 21.43 10.72
C ASN A 150 2.71 20.94 11.55
N PRO A 151 2.54 19.95 12.44
CA PRO A 151 3.64 19.49 13.29
C PRO A 151 4.78 18.83 12.49
N ALA A 152 4.52 18.40 11.25
CA ALA A 152 5.57 17.89 10.36
C ALA A 152 6.59 18.97 9.96
N LEU A 153 6.32 20.25 10.27
CA LEU A 153 7.28 21.33 10.00
C LEU A 153 8.39 21.45 11.05
N GLU A 154 8.18 20.91 12.25
CA GLU A 154 9.04 21.17 13.41
C GLU A 154 10.30 20.31 13.43
N HIS A 155 10.16 19.00 13.14
CA HIS A 155 11.28 18.06 13.13
C HIS A 155 10.88 16.77 12.39
N TYR A 156 11.89 16.03 11.93
CA TYR A 156 11.69 14.71 11.36
C TYR A 156 11.27 13.68 12.44
N VAL A 157 10.16 12.98 12.21
CA VAL A 157 9.55 12.07 13.20
C VAL A 157 9.82 10.59 12.96
N TYR A 158 10.34 10.21 11.79
CA TYR A 158 10.56 8.81 11.43
C TYR A 158 11.98 8.34 11.75
N LEU A 159 12.21 7.03 11.70
CA LEU A 159 13.53 6.44 11.90
C LEU A 159 14.46 6.75 10.71
N PRO A 160 15.79 6.76 10.92
CA PRO A 160 16.72 7.14 9.86
C PRO A 160 16.63 6.25 8.62
N GLY A 161 16.29 4.97 8.82
CA GLY A 161 16.09 4.02 7.72
C GLY A 161 15.02 4.45 6.72
N THR A 162 14.02 5.23 7.13
CA THR A 162 12.93 5.69 6.25
C THR A 162 13.46 6.63 5.17
N PHE A 163 14.06 7.77 5.54
CA PHE A 163 14.60 8.69 4.54
C PHE A 163 15.84 8.14 3.81
N LEU A 164 16.63 7.26 4.44
CA LEU A 164 17.78 6.65 3.79
C LEU A 164 17.36 5.67 2.68
N LEU A 165 16.43 4.75 2.96
CA LEU A 165 15.94 3.82 1.96
C LEU A 165 15.10 4.53 0.89
N GLY A 166 14.25 5.48 1.32
CA GLY A 166 13.48 6.34 0.41
C GLY A 166 14.39 7.13 -0.53
N GLY A 167 15.45 7.74 0.00
CA GLY A 167 16.43 8.48 -0.78
C GLY A 167 17.27 7.61 -1.72
N LEU A 168 17.68 6.42 -1.30
CA LEU A 168 18.38 5.50 -2.20
C LEU A 168 17.47 5.00 -3.32
N ALA A 169 16.20 4.74 -3.04
CA ALA A 169 15.21 4.40 -4.05
C ALA A 169 14.96 5.57 -5.01
N SER A 170 14.87 6.80 -4.50
CA SER A 170 14.66 8.00 -5.31
C SER A 170 15.79 8.23 -6.32
N LEU A 171 17.03 7.93 -5.96
CA LEU A 171 18.15 7.96 -6.91
C LEU A 171 17.97 6.96 -8.06
N ALA A 172 17.52 5.73 -7.76
CA ALA A 172 17.25 4.72 -8.78
C ALA A 172 16.05 5.10 -9.66
N GLU A 173 14.98 5.60 -9.06
CA GLU A 173 13.78 6.06 -9.75
C GLU A 173 14.08 7.22 -10.70
N ASN A 174 14.84 8.22 -10.26
CA ASN A 174 15.26 9.33 -11.10
C ASN A 174 16.03 8.88 -12.34
N VAL A 175 16.86 7.83 -12.23
CA VAL A 175 17.57 7.25 -13.38
C VAL A 175 16.61 6.52 -14.32
N LEU A 176 15.59 5.84 -13.80
CA LEU A 176 14.66 5.02 -14.59
C LEU A 176 13.54 5.83 -15.25
N PHE A 177 12.98 6.80 -14.53
CA PHE A 177 11.75 7.51 -14.91
C PHE A 177 11.97 9.02 -15.14
N GLY A 178 13.11 9.56 -14.70
CA GLY A 178 13.38 11.01 -14.74
C GLY A 178 12.74 11.81 -13.60
N PHE A 179 12.04 11.13 -12.69
CA PHE A 179 11.47 11.69 -11.46
C PHE A 179 11.45 10.60 -10.38
N SER A 180 11.31 11.01 -9.12
CA SER A 180 11.17 10.11 -7.98
C SER A 180 9.85 10.30 -7.26
N ASP A 181 9.33 9.20 -6.71
CA ASP A 181 8.13 9.20 -5.91
C ASP A 181 8.14 8.02 -4.92
N GLU A 182 8.06 8.32 -3.62
CA GLU A 182 8.16 7.30 -2.57
C GLU A 182 7.10 6.18 -2.67
N ARG A 183 5.98 6.44 -3.36
CA ARG A 183 4.94 5.42 -3.59
C ARG A 183 5.43 4.27 -4.47
N PHE A 184 6.45 4.46 -5.31
CA PHE A 184 7.08 3.35 -6.03
C PHE A 184 7.82 2.41 -5.09
N LEU A 185 8.58 2.95 -4.13
CA LEU A 185 9.21 2.15 -3.08
C LEU A 185 8.16 1.38 -2.28
N TYR A 186 7.05 2.02 -1.90
CA TYR A 186 5.95 1.34 -1.20
C TYR A 186 5.33 0.21 -2.02
N LEU A 187 5.10 0.41 -3.33
CA LEU A 187 4.61 -0.62 -4.22
C LEU A 187 5.60 -1.79 -4.33
N PHE A 188 6.90 -1.49 -4.45
CA PHE A 188 7.95 -2.50 -4.47
C PHE A 188 7.98 -3.33 -3.17
N VAL A 189 7.95 -2.68 -2.01
CA VAL A 189 7.93 -3.36 -0.70
C VAL A 189 6.66 -4.20 -0.54
N PHE A 190 5.50 -3.71 -1.03
CA PHE A 190 4.25 -4.48 -1.02
C PHE A 190 4.35 -5.76 -1.87
N VAL A 191 4.89 -5.66 -3.09
CA VAL A 191 5.08 -6.83 -3.97
C VAL A 191 6.11 -7.79 -3.37
N ALA A 192 7.23 -7.28 -2.87
CA ALA A 192 8.29 -8.08 -2.27
C ALA A 192 7.80 -8.82 -1.00
N SER A 193 7.06 -8.15 -0.13
CA SER A 193 6.48 -8.78 1.07
C SER A 193 5.44 -9.83 0.72
N THR A 194 4.61 -9.61 -0.30
CA THR A 194 3.64 -10.60 -0.79
C THR A 194 4.34 -11.82 -1.38
N ALA A 195 5.41 -11.62 -2.17
CA ALA A 195 6.21 -12.71 -2.72
C ALA A 195 6.94 -13.50 -1.63
N LEU A 196 7.50 -12.81 -0.63
CA LEU A 196 8.13 -13.44 0.53
C LEU A 196 7.12 -14.29 1.32
N LEU A 197 5.93 -13.75 1.58
CA LEU A 197 4.85 -14.45 2.27
C LEU A 197 4.43 -15.71 1.50
N TYR A 198 4.29 -15.61 0.18
CA TYR A 198 4.02 -16.76 -0.69
C TYR A 198 5.09 -17.84 -0.57
N ASN A 199 6.37 -17.45 -0.65
CA ASN A 199 7.49 -18.38 -0.53
C ASN A 199 7.57 -19.05 0.85
N LEU A 200 7.31 -18.29 1.92
CA LEU A 200 7.31 -18.82 3.29
C LEU A 200 6.18 -19.84 3.50
N LEU A 201 4.98 -19.55 2.99
CA LEU A 201 3.85 -20.48 3.05
C LEU A 201 4.05 -21.71 2.16
N TYR A 202 4.71 -21.54 1.01
CA TYR A 202 5.13 -22.65 0.16
C TYR A 202 6.14 -23.55 0.90
N ALA A 203 7.20 -22.96 1.48
CA ALA A 203 8.22 -23.70 2.24
C ALA A 203 7.62 -24.48 3.43
N TYR A 204 6.70 -23.86 4.18
CA TYR A 204 5.97 -24.51 5.27
C TYR A 204 5.14 -25.71 4.78
N ARG A 205 4.47 -25.58 3.62
CA ARG A 205 3.66 -26.67 3.05
C ARG A 205 4.48 -27.89 2.64
N PHE A 206 5.73 -27.69 2.23
CA PHE A 206 6.62 -28.76 1.74
C PHE A 206 7.68 -29.21 2.76
N GLY A 207 7.59 -28.75 4.02
CA GLY A 207 8.39 -29.27 5.13
C GLY A 207 9.87 -28.87 5.09
N PHE A 208 10.20 -27.73 4.48
CA PHE A 208 11.55 -27.16 4.53
C PHE A 208 11.83 -26.39 5.83
N VAL A 209 10.82 -26.20 6.69
CA VAL A 209 10.87 -25.58 8.02
C VAL A 209 9.93 -26.33 8.96
#